data_AF-A0A8J7ZQ66-F1
#
_entry.id   AF-A0A8J7ZQ66-F1
#
_cell.length_a   1.000
_cell.length_b   1.000
_cell.length_c   1.000
_cell.angle_alpha   90.00
_cell.angle_beta   90.00
_cell.angle_gamma   90.00
#
_symmetry.space_group_name_H-M   'P 1'
#
loop_
_entity.id
_entity.type
_entity.pdbx_description
1 polymer ?
#
loop_
_entity_poly.entity_id
_entity_poly.type
_entity_poly.pdbx_seq_one_letter_code
_entity_poly.pdbx_strand_id
1 'polypeptide(L)'
;MRLSPDAVRAERDWVRERADVVVPLINDIRADFTEIFETDVDRVSEARYREEVDAVFADGDLAVNVAALVRLLRDLDVEGDYPGFVVDELLGRELAGMIAGGQPLNLLGEAAFHYADVTHHPDDATAGSDDLDAALAAGFQTRLPGWDWTEGPSPFRV
;
A
#
# COMPACT_ATOMS: atom_id res chain seq x y z
N MET A 1 -4.46 -19.56 8.78
CA MET A 1 -4.17 -19.25 7.36
C MET A 1 -3.29 -20.33 6.73
N ARG A 2 -3.52 -20.70 5.46
CA ARG A 2 -2.63 -21.56 4.64
C ARG A 2 -2.46 -20.91 3.26
N LEU A 3 -1.22 -20.62 2.85
CA LEU A 3 -0.94 -20.09 1.52
C LEU A 3 -0.60 -21.22 0.54
N SER A 4 -1.44 -21.35 -0.47
CA SER A 4 -1.19 -22.13 -1.69
C SER A 4 -1.11 -21.18 -2.89
N PRO A 5 -0.64 -21.63 -4.05
CA PRO A 5 -0.69 -20.83 -5.27
C PRO A 5 -2.11 -20.32 -5.61
N ASP A 6 -3.14 -21.13 -5.38
CA ASP A 6 -4.53 -20.71 -5.55
C ASP A 6 -4.93 -19.61 -4.56
N ALA A 7 -4.48 -19.71 -3.31
CA ALA A 7 -4.73 -18.67 -2.32
C ALA A 7 -4.06 -17.34 -2.72
N VAL A 8 -2.81 -17.38 -3.19
CA VAL A 8 -2.10 -16.18 -3.64
C VAL A 8 -2.81 -15.54 -4.84
N ARG A 9 -3.32 -16.33 -5.80
CA ARG A 9 -4.14 -15.81 -6.91
C ARG A 9 -5.43 -15.16 -6.43
N ALA A 10 -6.13 -15.78 -5.48
CA ALA A 10 -7.34 -15.22 -4.91
C ALA A 10 -7.07 -13.88 -4.19
N GLU A 11 -5.95 -13.76 -3.46
CA GLU A 11 -5.58 -12.49 -2.84
C GLU A 11 -5.18 -11.44 -3.86
N ARG A 12 -4.47 -11.81 -4.93
CA ARG A 12 -4.19 -10.93 -6.07
C ARG A 12 -5.47 -10.34 -6.62
N ASP A 13 -6.46 -11.18 -6.91
CA ASP A 13 -7.74 -10.75 -7.47
C ASP A 13 -8.50 -9.86 -6.50
N TRP A 14 -8.50 -10.19 -5.20
CA TRP A 14 -9.11 -9.37 -4.16
C TRP A 14 -8.49 -7.96 -4.07
N VAL A 15 -7.15 -7.87 -4.01
CA VAL A 15 -6.44 -6.58 -3.98
C VAL A 15 -6.72 -5.79 -5.26
N ARG A 16 -6.75 -6.46 -6.42
CA ARG A 16 -7.05 -5.85 -7.72
C ARG A 16 -8.47 -5.29 -7.82
N GLU A 17 -9.43 -5.98 -7.22
CA GLU A 17 -10.85 -5.58 -7.21
C GLU A 17 -11.11 -4.39 -6.28
N ARG A 18 -10.29 -4.21 -5.24
CA ARG A 18 -10.34 -3.10 -4.27
C ARG A 18 -9.93 -1.73 -4.81
N ALA A 19 -9.89 -1.58 -6.15
CA ALA A 19 -9.48 -0.35 -6.82
C ALA A 19 -10.38 0.84 -6.47
N ASP A 20 -11.66 0.61 -6.24
CA ASP A 20 -12.65 1.61 -5.86
C ASP A 20 -12.42 2.22 -4.46
N VAL A 21 -11.68 1.53 -3.60
CA VAL A 21 -11.27 2.02 -2.27
C VAL A 21 -9.85 2.57 -2.32
N VAL A 22 -8.90 1.81 -2.87
CA VAL A 22 -7.47 2.15 -2.80
C VAL A 22 -7.10 3.32 -3.71
N VAL A 23 -7.71 3.45 -4.89
CA VAL A 23 -7.34 4.51 -5.86
C VAL A 23 -7.76 5.89 -5.39
N PRO A 24 -8.96 6.11 -4.80
CA PRO A 24 -9.26 7.35 -4.10
C PRO A 24 -8.21 7.70 -3.04
N LEU A 25 -7.88 6.76 -2.13
CA LEU A 25 -6.90 6.99 -1.08
C LEU A 25 -5.51 7.35 -1.62
N ILE A 26 -5.02 6.63 -2.64
CA ILE A 26 -3.77 6.98 -3.34
C ILE A 26 -3.80 8.44 -3.82
N ASN A 27 -4.90 8.84 -4.43
CA ASN A 27 -5.02 10.17 -5.03
C ASN A 27 -5.19 11.29 -3.98
N ASP A 28 -5.79 10.99 -2.84
CA ASP A 28 -5.88 11.92 -1.72
C ASP A 28 -4.49 12.12 -1.10
N ILE A 29 -3.76 11.02 -0.83
CA ILE A 29 -2.36 11.08 -0.37
C ILE A 29 -1.47 11.86 -1.34
N ARG A 30 -1.60 11.61 -2.66
CA ARG A 30 -0.82 12.33 -3.68
C ARG A 30 -1.17 13.82 -3.73
N ALA A 31 -2.44 14.19 -3.56
CA ALA A 31 -2.85 15.59 -3.48
C ALA A 31 -2.23 16.28 -2.26
N ASP A 32 -2.26 15.62 -1.10
CA ASP A 32 -1.64 16.14 0.11
C ASP A 32 -0.11 16.27 -0.03
N PHE A 33 0.54 15.27 -0.63
CA PHE A 33 1.97 15.32 -0.91
C PHE A 33 2.35 16.42 -1.89
N THR A 34 1.50 16.73 -2.87
CA THR A 34 1.71 17.87 -3.75
C THR A 34 1.75 19.18 -2.99
N GLU A 35 0.87 19.37 -2.02
CA GLU A 35 0.85 20.55 -1.16
C GLU A 35 2.04 20.56 -0.19
N ILE A 36 2.27 19.48 0.54
CA ILE A 36 3.28 19.39 1.62
C ILE A 36 4.70 19.51 1.08
N PHE A 37 4.98 18.91 -0.07
CA PHE A 37 6.33 18.89 -0.66
C PHE A 37 6.52 19.93 -1.76
N GLU A 38 5.51 20.77 -2.02
CA GLU A 38 5.55 21.80 -3.07
C GLU A 38 6.01 21.24 -4.43
N THR A 39 5.47 20.07 -4.81
CA THR A 39 5.84 19.33 -6.02
C THR A 39 4.61 18.77 -6.72
N ASP A 40 4.67 18.55 -8.03
CA ASP A 40 3.57 17.88 -8.73
C ASP A 40 3.68 16.36 -8.55
N VAL A 41 2.57 15.72 -8.16
CA VAL A 41 2.44 14.27 -8.10
C VAL A 41 1.19 13.86 -8.85
N ASP A 42 1.36 13.16 -9.97
CA ASP A 42 0.25 12.85 -10.87
C ASP A 42 -0.80 11.94 -10.23
N ARG A 43 -2.08 12.10 -10.61
CA ARG A 43 -3.14 11.17 -10.18
C ARG A 43 -3.01 9.80 -10.85
N VAL A 44 -3.49 8.78 -10.16
CA VAL A 44 -3.55 7.38 -10.60
C VAL A 44 -4.97 7.02 -11.04
N SER A 45 -5.07 6.28 -12.15
CA SER A 45 -6.31 5.65 -12.60
C SER A 45 -6.44 4.22 -12.07
N GLU A 46 -7.67 3.72 -11.96
CA GLU A 46 -7.90 2.32 -11.57
C GLU A 46 -7.29 1.31 -12.54
N ALA A 47 -7.24 1.62 -13.84
CA ALA A 47 -6.60 0.77 -14.82
C ALA A 47 -5.11 0.59 -14.50
N ARG A 48 -4.43 1.70 -14.19
CA ARG A 48 -3.01 1.69 -13.84
C ARG A 48 -2.75 0.97 -12.51
N TYR A 49 -3.60 1.18 -11.51
CA TYR A 49 -3.55 0.44 -10.25
C TYR A 49 -3.64 -1.06 -10.49
N ARG A 50 -4.64 -1.52 -11.25
CA ARG A 50 -4.85 -2.95 -11.55
C ARG A 50 -3.66 -3.57 -12.28
N GLU A 51 -3.08 -2.85 -13.24
CA GLU A 51 -1.84 -3.30 -13.92
C GLU A 51 -0.67 -3.47 -12.93
N GLU A 52 -0.53 -2.55 -11.98
CA GLU A 52 0.56 -2.60 -11.03
C GLU A 52 0.36 -3.67 -9.96
N VAL A 53 -0.88 -3.94 -9.53
CA VAL A 53 -1.20 -5.12 -8.71
C VAL A 53 -0.76 -6.39 -9.46
N ASP A 54 -1.06 -6.48 -10.75
CA ASP A 54 -0.67 -7.63 -11.58
C ASP A 54 0.86 -7.78 -11.65
N ALA A 55 1.60 -6.67 -11.70
CA ALA A 55 3.05 -6.65 -11.69
C ALA A 55 3.66 -7.08 -10.34
N VAL A 56 3.10 -6.62 -9.21
CA VAL A 56 3.54 -7.02 -7.86
C VAL A 56 3.36 -8.52 -7.67
N PHE A 57 2.19 -9.06 -8.07
CA PHE A 57 1.90 -10.49 -7.90
C PHE A 57 2.56 -11.40 -8.96
N ALA A 58 3.20 -10.84 -9.98
CA ALA A 58 4.00 -11.60 -10.94
C ALA A 58 5.37 -12.03 -10.36
N ASP A 59 5.87 -11.32 -9.35
CA ASP A 59 7.03 -11.75 -8.56
C ASP A 59 6.56 -12.75 -7.49
N GLY A 60 6.83 -14.04 -7.68
CA GLY A 60 6.29 -15.10 -6.83
C GLY A 60 6.72 -15.04 -5.37
N ASP A 61 7.95 -14.62 -5.10
CA ASP A 61 8.49 -14.52 -3.74
C ASP A 61 7.88 -13.30 -3.03
N LEU A 62 7.70 -12.19 -3.73
CA LEU A 62 6.96 -11.04 -3.20
C LEU A 62 5.47 -11.36 -3.00
N ALA A 63 4.83 -11.97 -4.00
CA ALA A 63 3.40 -12.25 -4.03
C ALA A 63 2.93 -13.08 -2.83
N VAL A 64 3.70 -14.11 -2.44
CA VAL A 64 3.33 -14.95 -1.29
C VAL A 64 3.38 -14.17 0.03
N ASN A 65 4.32 -13.24 0.18
CA ASN A 65 4.44 -12.42 1.40
C ASN A 65 3.35 -11.33 1.43
N VAL A 66 3.12 -10.63 0.32
CA VAL A 66 2.01 -9.67 0.19
C VAL A 66 0.66 -10.35 0.48
N ALA A 67 0.40 -11.52 -0.10
CA ALA A 67 -0.82 -12.28 0.17
C ALA A 67 -0.96 -12.70 1.65
N ALA A 68 0.15 -13.00 2.33
CA ALA A 68 0.13 -13.33 3.75
C ALA A 68 -0.30 -12.12 4.58
N LEU A 69 0.34 -10.98 4.37
CA LEU A 69 0.11 -9.75 5.13
C LEU A 69 -1.31 -9.22 4.91
N VAL A 70 -1.78 -9.19 3.64
CA VAL A 70 -3.15 -8.80 3.30
C VAL A 70 -4.16 -9.66 4.07
N ARG A 71 -4.00 -10.99 4.07
CA ARG A 71 -4.93 -11.87 4.78
C ARG A 71 -4.87 -11.74 6.29
N LEU A 72 -3.67 -11.54 6.85
CA LEU A 72 -3.51 -11.34 8.27
C LEU A 72 -4.24 -10.08 8.71
N LEU A 73 -3.99 -8.96 8.04
CA LEU A 73 -4.63 -7.68 8.33
C LEU A 73 -6.16 -7.75 8.19
N ARG A 74 -6.67 -8.41 7.15
CA ARG A 74 -8.14 -8.62 6.97
C ARG A 74 -8.82 -9.35 8.11
N ASP A 75 -8.11 -10.29 8.74
CA ASP A 75 -8.65 -11.13 9.82
C ASP A 75 -8.27 -10.59 11.22
N LEU A 76 -7.40 -9.57 11.28
CA LEU A 76 -6.86 -9.02 12.52
C LEU A 76 -7.80 -7.96 13.09
N ASP A 77 -8.13 -8.14 14.36
CA ASP A 77 -8.96 -7.23 15.12
C ASP A 77 -8.57 -7.29 16.60
N VAL A 78 -8.74 -6.17 17.29
CA VAL A 78 -8.51 -6.06 18.74
C VAL A 78 -9.67 -5.31 19.37
N GLU A 79 -10.11 -5.79 20.54
CA GLU A 79 -11.30 -5.21 21.15
C GLU A 79 -11.10 -3.73 21.50
N GLY A 80 -12.00 -2.92 20.95
CA GLY A 80 -12.02 -1.47 21.15
C GLY A 80 -10.87 -0.74 20.47
N ASP A 81 -10.23 -1.37 19.47
CA ASP A 81 -9.10 -0.79 18.73
C ASP A 81 -8.06 -0.18 19.69
N TYR A 82 -7.60 -1.01 20.62
CA TYR A 82 -6.83 -0.55 21.76
C TYR A 82 -5.51 0.09 21.30
N PRO A 83 -5.23 1.39 21.59
CA PRO A 83 -4.06 2.10 21.02
C PRO A 83 -2.67 1.59 21.44
N GLY A 84 -2.61 0.62 22.36
CA GLY A 84 -1.37 -0.08 22.73
C GLY A 84 -1.15 -1.40 21.99
N PHE A 85 -2.12 -1.83 21.19
CA PHE A 85 -1.98 -2.89 20.20
C PHE A 85 -1.42 -2.25 18.93
N VAL A 86 -0.37 -2.85 18.37
CA VAL A 86 0.42 -2.26 17.28
C VAL A 86 0.82 -3.32 16.26
N VAL A 87 0.15 -4.48 16.26
CA VAL A 87 0.55 -5.60 15.39
C VAL A 87 0.05 -5.36 13.98
N ASP A 88 -1.15 -4.85 13.83
CA ASP A 88 -1.69 -4.22 12.63
C ASP A 88 -0.71 -3.20 12.05
N GLU A 89 -0.22 -2.26 12.86
CA GLU A 89 0.71 -1.21 12.44
C GLU A 89 2.02 -1.77 11.89
N LEU A 90 2.56 -2.78 12.59
CA LEU A 90 3.76 -3.50 12.17
C LEU A 90 3.55 -4.22 10.83
N LEU A 91 2.37 -4.83 10.62
CA LEU A 91 2.04 -5.57 9.41
C LEU A 91 1.70 -4.62 8.25
N GLY A 92 0.98 -3.53 8.49
CA GLY A 92 0.61 -2.51 7.52
C GLY A 92 1.85 -1.79 6.98
N ARG A 93 2.74 -1.34 7.87
CA ARG A 93 4.03 -0.74 7.50
C ARG A 93 4.87 -1.67 6.62
N GLU A 94 5.00 -2.93 7.02
CA GLU A 94 5.76 -3.94 6.27
C GLU A 94 5.12 -4.20 4.90
N LEU A 95 3.80 -4.30 4.83
CA LEU A 95 3.06 -4.48 3.57
C LEU A 95 3.30 -3.31 2.60
N ALA A 96 3.21 -2.07 3.10
CA ALA A 96 3.44 -0.89 2.29
C ALA A 96 4.86 -0.86 1.73
N GLY A 97 5.87 -1.13 2.56
CA GLY A 97 7.26 -1.20 2.15
C GLY A 97 7.54 -2.29 1.13
N MET A 98 6.95 -3.49 1.29
CA MET A 98 7.11 -4.60 0.34
C MET A 98 6.50 -4.27 -1.03
N ILE A 99 5.31 -3.67 -1.06
CA ILE A 99 4.65 -3.26 -2.31
C ILE A 99 5.47 -2.17 -3.00
N ALA A 100 5.92 -1.15 -2.25
CA ALA A 100 6.67 -0.02 -2.79
C ALA A 100 7.92 -0.45 -3.58
N GLY A 101 8.63 -1.50 -3.13
CA GLY A 101 9.76 -2.10 -3.82
C GLY A 101 11.03 -2.11 -2.96
N GLY A 102 12.21 -2.20 -3.57
CA GLY A 102 13.49 -2.14 -2.86
C GLY A 102 13.84 -0.71 -2.40
N GLN A 103 14.93 -0.56 -1.65
CA GLN A 103 15.43 0.76 -1.28
C GLN A 103 15.77 1.61 -2.53
N PRO A 104 15.40 2.90 -2.58
CA PRO A 104 14.83 3.71 -1.48
C PRO A 104 13.29 3.63 -1.32
N LEU A 105 12.58 3.00 -2.26
CA LEU A 105 11.11 2.97 -2.29
C LEU A 105 10.52 2.25 -1.07
N ASN A 106 11.16 1.19 -0.60
CA ASN A 106 10.74 0.47 0.61
C ASN A 106 10.52 1.42 1.81
N LEU A 107 11.53 2.22 2.15
CA LEU A 107 11.46 3.16 3.28
C LEU A 107 10.44 4.27 3.03
N LEU A 108 10.31 4.73 1.79
CA LEU A 108 9.29 5.73 1.42
C LEU A 108 7.88 5.16 1.57
N GLY A 109 7.66 3.88 1.25
CA GLY A 109 6.39 3.19 1.44
C GLY A 109 6.03 3.05 2.91
N GLU A 110 7.00 2.67 3.76
CA GLU A 110 6.81 2.60 5.21
C GLU A 110 6.47 3.99 5.80
N ALA A 111 7.14 5.05 5.34
CA ALA A 111 6.86 6.40 5.80
C ALA A 111 5.49 6.92 5.34
N ALA A 112 5.12 6.63 4.08
CA ALA A 112 3.82 6.99 3.53
C ALA A 112 2.67 6.24 4.24
N PHE A 113 2.92 5.03 4.74
CA PHE A 113 1.92 4.26 5.49
C PHE A 113 1.47 5.02 6.74
N HIS A 114 2.39 5.48 7.57
CA HIS A 114 2.02 6.24 8.79
C HIS A 114 1.30 7.55 8.49
N TYR A 115 1.50 8.15 7.31
CA TYR A 115 0.71 9.31 6.88
C TYR A 115 -0.70 8.90 6.43
N ALA A 116 -0.80 7.81 5.66
CA ALA A 116 -2.06 7.29 5.17
C ALA A 116 -2.96 6.79 6.31
N ASP A 117 -2.38 6.10 7.28
CA ASP A 117 -3.06 5.59 8.46
C ASP A 117 -3.75 6.74 9.22
N VAL A 118 -3.00 7.75 9.66
CA VAL A 118 -3.56 8.93 10.37
C VAL A 118 -4.66 9.67 9.61
N THR A 119 -4.66 9.59 8.28
CA THR A 119 -5.66 10.28 7.43
C THR A 119 -6.84 9.38 7.02
N HIS A 120 -6.76 8.06 7.25
CA HIS A 120 -7.78 7.09 6.85
C HIS A 120 -8.31 6.29 8.05
N HIS A 121 -9.47 6.68 8.59
CA HIS A 121 -10.12 5.98 9.71
C HIS A 121 -11.63 5.82 9.42
N PRO A 122 -12.07 4.73 8.76
CA PRO A 122 -13.48 4.45 8.54
C PRO A 122 -14.18 4.10 9.87
N ASP A 123 -15.39 4.62 10.08
CA ASP A 123 -16.16 4.39 11.33
C ASP A 123 -16.44 2.90 11.65
N ASP A 124 -16.50 2.04 10.63
CA ASP A 124 -16.82 0.61 10.75
C ASP A 124 -15.59 -0.31 10.50
N ALA A 125 -14.37 0.23 10.54
CA ALA A 125 -13.15 -0.56 10.35
C ALA A 125 -12.83 -1.44 11.58
N THR A 126 -12.31 -2.64 11.33
CA THR A 126 -11.53 -3.40 12.33
C THR A 126 -10.11 -2.85 12.36
N ALA A 127 -9.39 -3.07 13.46
CA ALA A 127 -8.03 -2.56 13.66
C ALA A 127 -7.02 -2.95 12.55
N GLY A 128 -7.20 -4.12 11.91
CA GLY A 128 -6.36 -4.50 10.76
C GLY A 128 -6.85 -4.01 9.40
N SER A 129 -8.12 -3.58 9.27
CA SER A 129 -8.74 -3.36 7.95
C SER A 129 -8.52 -1.96 7.38
N ASP A 130 -8.45 -0.95 8.25
CA ASP A 130 -8.02 0.41 7.93
C ASP A 130 -6.52 0.46 7.63
N ASP A 131 -5.71 -0.20 8.46
CA ASP A 131 -4.27 -0.35 8.25
C ASP A 131 -3.93 -1.07 6.94
N LEU A 132 -4.76 -2.05 6.55
CA LEU A 132 -4.65 -2.68 5.25
C LEU A 132 -4.87 -1.68 4.10
N ASP A 133 -5.88 -0.84 4.20
CA ASP A 133 -6.22 0.12 3.15
C ASP A 133 -5.16 1.22 3.06
N ALA A 134 -4.70 1.71 4.21
CA ALA A 134 -3.57 2.63 4.33
C ALA A 134 -2.30 2.03 3.73
N ALA A 135 -1.98 0.76 4.04
CA ALA A 135 -0.79 0.09 3.53
C ALA A 135 -0.84 -0.14 2.01
N LEU A 136 -2.00 -0.56 1.48
CA LEU A 136 -2.19 -0.70 0.03
C LEU A 136 -2.02 0.65 -0.67
N ALA A 137 -2.64 1.71 -0.14
CA ALA A 137 -2.54 3.05 -0.72
C ALA A 137 -1.09 3.57 -0.66
N ALA A 138 -0.43 3.51 0.49
CA ALA A 138 0.94 3.96 0.66
C ALA A 138 1.94 3.17 -0.19
N GLY A 139 1.81 1.84 -0.24
CA GLY A 139 2.67 0.99 -1.05
C GLY A 139 2.55 1.30 -2.53
N PHE A 140 1.32 1.31 -3.06
CA PHE A 140 1.09 1.56 -4.49
C PHE A 140 1.35 3.01 -4.89
N GLN A 141 1.04 4.01 -4.06
CA GLN A 141 1.35 5.41 -4.41
C GLN A 141 2.87 5.60 -4.59
N THR A 142 3.66 4.92 -3.76
CA THR A 142 5.13 4.99 -3.79
C THR A 142 5.71 4.25 -5.00
N ARG A 143 5.11 3.11 -5.36
CA ARG A 143 5.54 2.29 -6.49
C ARG A 143 5.18 2.89 -7.84
N LEU A 144 3.98 3.46 -7.95
CA LEU A 144 3.42 3.93 -9.20
C LEU A 144 4.15 5.19 -9.70
N PRO A 145 4.28 5.37 -11.02
CA PRO A 145 4.86 6.59 -11.60
C PRO A 145 4.03 7.84 -11.26
N GLY A 146 4.59 9.02 -11.54
CA GLY A 146 3.94 10.32 -11.32
C GLY A 146 4.70 11.26 -10.39
N TRP A 147 5.81 10.80 -9.80
CA TRP A 147 6.73 11.65 -9.06
C TRP A 147 7.86 12.12 -10.00
N ASP A 148 8.04 13.44 -10.15
CA ASP A 148 9.05 14.05 -11.04
C ASP A 148 10.45 13.45 -10.89
N TRP A 149 10.87 13.17 -9.65
CA TRP A 149 12.20 12.64 -9.36
C TRP A 149 12.42 11.20 -9.89
N THR A 150 11.34 10.48 -10.21
CA THR A 150 11.37 9.11 -10.76
C THR A 150 11.29 9.06 -12.28
N GLU A 151 10.89 10.14 -12.95
CA GLU A 151 10.62 10.13 -14.40
C GLU A 151 11.88 10.28 -15.27
N GLY A 152 12.97 10.74 -14.66
CA GLY A 152 14.23 11.04 -15.35
C GLY A 152 15.45 10.32 -14.78
N PRO A 153 16.61 10.43 -15.44
CA PRO A 153 17.87 9.98 -14.86
C PRO A 153 18.16 10.76 -13.57
N SER A 154 18.54 10.04 -12.51
CA SER A 154 18.93 10.67 -11.25
C SER A 154 20.06 11.68 -11.47
N PRO A 155 19.95 12.91 -10.92
CA PRO A 155 21.03 13.90 -10.98
C PRO A 155 22.26 13.48 -10.16
N PHE A 156 22.14 12.43 -9.34
CA PHE A 156 23.22 11.86 -8.55
C PHE A 156 23.91 10.66 -9.24
N ARG A 157 23.54 10.32 -10.47
CA ARG A 157 24.25 9.29 -11.26
C ARG A 157 25.63 9.82 -11.65
N VAL A 158 26.69 9.11 -11.24
CA VAL A 158 28.10 9.38 -11.57
C VAL A 158 28.66 8.39 -12.59
#